data_AF-A0A4Q0XWZ3-F1
#
_entry.id   AF-A0A4Q0XWZ3-F1
#
_cell.length_a   1.000
_cell.length_b   1.000
_cell.length_c   1.000
_cell.angle_alpha   90.00
_cell.angle_beta   90.00
_cell.angle_gamma   90.00
#
_symmetry.space_group_name_H-M   'P 1'
#
loop_
_entity.id
_entity.type
_entity.pdbx_description
1 polymer ?
#
loop_
_entity_poly.entity_id
_entity_poly.type
_entity_poly.pdbx_seq_one_letter_code
_entity_poly.pdbx_strand_id
1 'polypeptide(L)'
;MENSILIILLILTFVILLFLFKSKNVQQTKSAEDKKHEIVLSFKKEMRHFLEQNSNNETQNLAQLKTEYLKQIHTKLHNNIYFTDAEVKKIIQELALM
;
A
#
# COMPACT_ATOMS: atom_id res chain seq x y z
N MET A 1 -18.88 44.49 -33.12
CA MET A 1 -18.34 43.17 -33.54
C MET A 1 -16.98 42.91 -32.91
N GLU A 2 -16.07 43.88 -32.87
CA GLU A 2 -14.72 43.72 -32.30
C GLU A 2 -14.71 43.35 -30.81
N ASN A 3 -15.54 44.01 -29.98
CA ASN A 3 -15.63 43.71 -28.54
C ASN A 3 -16.15 42.29 -28.27
N SER A 4 -17.03 41.76 -29.12
CA SER A 4 -17.56 40.41 -28.97
C SER A 4 -16.48 39.36 -29.25
N ILE A 5 -15.59 39.62 -30.20
CA ILE A 5 -14.45 38.75 -30.53
C ILE A 5 -13.45 38.71 -29.37
N LEU A 6 -13.16 39.86 -28.76
CA LEU A 6 -12.28 39.95 -27.58
C LEU A 6 -12.83 39.17 -26.38
N ILE A 7 -14.15 39.26 -26.14
CA ILE A 7 -14.81 38.51 -25.05
C ILE A 7 -14.72 37.00 -25.30
N ILE A 8 -14.95 36.55 -26.53
CA ILE A 8 -14.83 35.13 -26.89
C ILE A 8 -13.40 34.61 -26.68
N LEU A 9 -12.39 35.40 -27.06
CA LEU A 9 -10.98 35.03 -26.88
C LEU A 9 -10.60 34.94 -25.39
N LEU A 10 -11.14 35.84 -24.56
CA LEU A 10 -10.93 35.84 -23.11
C LEU A 10 -11.55 34.59 -22.45
N ILE A 11 -12.76 34.20 -22.88
CA ILE A 11 -13.43 33.00 -22.37
C ILE A 11 -12.66 31.75 -22.77
N LEU A 12 -12.19 31.68 -24.02
CA LEU A 12 -11.45 30.53 -24.54
C LEU A 12 -10.12 30.33 -23.78
N THR A 13 -9.39 31.41 -23.56
CA THR A 13 -8.14 31.39 -22.78
C THR A 13 -8.40 31.00 -21.32
N PHE A 14 -9.49 31.47 -20.72
CA PHE A 14 -9.87 31.09 -19.36
C PHE A 14 -10.24 29.61 -19.23
N VAL A 15 -10.95 29.04 -20.21
CA VAL A 15 -11.30 27.61 -20.24
C VAL A 15 -10.05 26.74 -20.40
N ILE A 16 -9.12 27.13 -21.27
CA ILE A 16 -7.83 26.44 -21.45
C ILE A 16 -7.02 26.50 -20.14
N LEU A 17 -6.97 27.66 -19.48
CA LEU A 17 -6.28 27.83 -18.21
C LEU A 17 -6.87 26.91 -17.13
N LEU A 18 -8.20 26.87 -16.99
CA LEU A 18 -8.87 25.98 -16.04
C LEU A 18 -8.61 24.50 -16.35
N PHE A 19 -8.56 24.12 -17.62
CA PHE A 19 -8.27 22.74 -18.04
C PHE A 19 -6.82 22.35 -17.70
N LEU A 20 -5.85 23.25 -17.92
CA LEU A 20 -4.44 23.03 -17.58
C LEU A 20 -4.21 22.96 -16.05
N PHE A 21 -4.92 23.77 -15.26
CA PHE A 21 -4.82 23.72 -13.80
C PHE A 21 -5.45 22.46 -13.19
N LYS A 22 -6.50 21.90 -13.81
CA LYS A 22 -7.16 20.67 -13.33
C LYS A 22 -6.28 19.42 -13.48
N SER A 23 -5.26 19.44 -14.33
CA SER A 23 -4.35 18.30 -14.56
C SER A 23 -3.27 18.14 -13.49
N LYS A 24 -3.17 19.06 -12.52
CA LYS A 24 -2.29 18.92 -11.36
C LYS A 24 -2.93 18.11 -10.24
N ASN A 25 -3.55 16.98 -10.57
CA ASN A 25 -3.61 15.88 -9.61
C ASN A 25 -2.18 15.40 -9.45
N VAL A 26 -1.44 16.09 -8.58
CA VAL A 26 -0.21 15.59 -8.00
C VAL A 26 -0.62 14.26 -7.40
N GLN A 27 -0.35 13.17 -8.11
CA GLN A 27 -0.24 11.87 -7.47
C GLN A 27 0.82 12.14 -6.40
N GLN A 28 0.36 12.34 -5.15
CA GLN A 28 1.24 12.21 -4.01
C GLN A 28 1.78 10.80 -4.17
N THR A 29 2.98 10.70 -4.71
CA THR A 29 3.75 9.47 -4.69
C THR A 29 3.93 9.18 -3.22
N LYS A 30 3.02 8.36 -2.67
CA LYS A 30 3.09 7.85 -1.30
C LYS A 30 4.55 7.49 -1.05
N SER A 31 5.11 7.97 0.06
CA SER A 31 6.50 7.71 0.38
C SER A 31 6.75 6.20 0.33
N ALA A 32 7.95 5.78 -0.03
CA ALA A 32 8.34 4.38 0.09
C ALA A 32 8.07 3.86 1.52
N GLU A 33 8.17 4.74 2.52
CA GLU A 33 7.87 4.47 3.91
C GLU A 33 6.38 4.23 4.18
N ASP A 34 5.48 5.00 3.55
CA ASP A 34 4.04 4.79 3.65
C ASP A 34 3.65 3.42 3.07
N LYS A 35 4.25 3.05 1.93
CA LYS A 35 4.03 1.74 1.31
C LYS A 35 4.56 0.60 2.17
N LYS A 36 5.74 0.75 2.77
CA LYS A 36 6.27 -0.22 3.74
C LYS A 36 5.31 -0.44 4.89
N HIS A 37 4.81 0.66 5.47
CA HIS A 37 3.88 0.58 6.59
C HIS A 37 2.58 -0.14 6.21
N GLU A 38 2.00 0.20 5.04
CA GLU A 38 0.79 -0.42 4.52
C GLU A 38 0.95 -1.93 4.29
N ILE A 39 2.09 -2.35 3.72
CA ILE A 39 2.42 -3.77 3.49
C ILE A 39 2.61 -4.53 4.81
N VAL A 40 3.30 -3.95 5.80
CA VAL A 40 3.45 -4.59 7.11
C VAL A 40 2.11 -4.71 7.82
N LEU A 41 1.26 -3.70 7.71
CA LEU A 41 -0.07 -3.70 8.32
C LEU A 41 -0.98 -4.76 7.70
N SER A 42 -0.89 -4.99 6.39
CA SER A 42 -1.66 -6.04 5.71
C SER A 42 -1.25 -7.42 6.21
N PHE A 43 0.05 -7.71 6.31
CA PHE A 43 0.53 -8.99 6.84
C PHE A 43 0.13 -9.21 8.30
N LYS A 44 0.16 -8.16 9.14
CA LYS A 44 -0.33 -8.25 10.53
C LYS A 44 -1.82 -8.61 10.59
N LYS A 45 -2.65 -8.04 9.70
CA LYS A 45 -4.09 -8.37 9.62
C LYS A 45 -4.32 -9.79 9.12
N GLU A 46 -3.64 -10.19 8.05
CA GLU A 46 -3.78 -11.55 7.50
C GLU A 46 -3.34 -12.60 8.52
N MET A 47 -2.26 -12.35 9.25
CA MET A 47 -1.77 -13.27 10.29
C MET A 47 -2.75 -13.42 11.45
N ARG A 48 -3.37 -12.33 11.91
CA ARG A 48 -4.43 -12.40 12.94
C ARG A 48 -5.63 -13.20 12.45
N HIS A 49 -6.11 -12.89 11.25
CA HIS A 49 -7.25 -13.59 10.66
C HIS A 49 -6.96 -15.08 10.42
N PHE A 50 -5.72 -15.42 10.04
CA PHE A 50 -5.27 -16.80 9.93
C PHE A 50 -5.25 -17.51 11.29
N LEU A 51 -4.72 -16.87 12.33
CA LEU A 51 -4.71 -17.45 13.66
C LEU A 51 -6.13 -17.62 14.22
N GLU A 52 -6.99 -16.63 14.09
CA GLU A 52 -8.40 -16.67 14.54
C GLU A 52 -9.20 -17.80 13.89
N GLN A 53 -9.02 -18.01 12.59
CA GLN A 53 -9.68 -19.11 11.86
C GLN A 53 -9.18 -20.49 12.29
N ASN A 54 -7.93 -20.61 12.72
CA ASN A 54 -7.31 -21.89 13.06
C ASN A 54 -7.29 -22.15 14.59
N SER A 55 -7.53 -21.15 15.43
CA SER A 55 -7.54 -21.29 16.89
C SER A 55 -8.67 -22.17 17.43
N ASN A 56 -9.73 -22.37 16.66
CA ASN A 56 -10.85 -23.23 17.05
C ASN A 56 -10.69 -24.70 16.56
N ASN A 57 -9.63 -25.00 15.81
CA ASN A 57 -9.35 -26.36 15.34
C ASN A 57 -8.37 -27.07 16.27
N GLU A 58 -8.90 -27.87 17.22
CA GLU A 58 -8.10 -28.65 18.18
C GLU A 58 -7.20 -29.71 17.53
N THR A 59 -7.44 -30.04 16.26
CA THR A 59 -6.73 -31.09 15.52
C THR A 59 -5.45 -30.61 14.83
N GLN A 60 -5.21 -29.29 14.77
CA GLN A 60 -4.07 -28.73 14.05
C GLN A 60 -3.04 -28.12 14.99
N ASN A 61 -1.76 -28.46 14.76
CA ASN A 61 -0.66 -27.84 15.48
C ASN A 61 -0.49 -26.39 15.03
N LEU A 62 -1.10 -25.48 15.78
CA LEU A 62 -1.13 -24.04 15.51
C LEU A 62 0.29 -23.45 15.33
N ALA A 63 1.28 -23.99 16.04
CA ALA A 63 2.68 -23.54 15.94
C ALA A 63 3.31 -23.93 14.59
N GLN A 64 2.99 -25.10 14.04
CA GLN A 64 3.45 -25.51 12.71
C GLN A 64 2.80 -24.66 11.61
N LEU A 65 1.48 -24.43 11.70
CA LEU A 65 0.76 -23.53 10.78
C LEU A 65 1.29 -22.11 10.82
N LYS A 66 1.55 -21.57 12.02
CA LYS A 66 2.18 -20.26 12.20
C LYS A 66 3.56 -20.20 11.53
N THR A 67 4.37 -21.24 11.70
CA THR A 67 5.71 -21.32 11.11
C THR A 67 5.66 -21.37 9.59
N GLU A 68 4.79 -22.20 9.01
CA GLU A 68 4.57 -22.27 7.56
C GLU A 68 4.09 -20.93 7.00
N TYR A 69 3.16 -20.28 7.69
CA TYR A 69 2.65 -18.98 7.27
C TYR A 69 3.72 -17.88 7.33
N LEU A 70 4.56 -17.86 8.37
CA LEU A 70 5.70 -16.95 8.48
C LEU A 70 6.73 -17.17 7.35
N LYS A 71 6.98 -18.41 6.92
CA LYS A 71 7.84 -18.67 5.74
C LYS A 71 7.26 -18.05 4.47
N GLN A 72 5.94 -18.13 4.29
CA GLN A 72 5.29 -17.51 3.13
C GLN A 72 5.40 -15.98 3.16
N ILE A 73 5.19 -15.37 4.33
CA ILE A 73 5.38 -13.91 4.50
C ILE A 73 6.83 -13.53 4.22
N HIS A 74 7.80 -14.30 4.72
CA HIS A 74 9.23 -14.05 4.49
C HIS A 74 9.55 -13.99 3.00
N THR A 75 9.12 -14.99 2.23
CA THR A 75 9.33 -15.01 0.77
C THR A 75 8.65 -13.83 0.06
N LYS A 76 7.41 -13.48 0.47
CA LYS A 76 6.69 -12.34 -0.10
C LYS A 76 7.37 -11.00 0.19
N LEU A 77 7.91 -10.82 1.40
CA LEU A 77 8.62 -9.61 1.81
C LEU A 77 10.01 -9.52 1.17
N HIS A 78 10.73 -10.64 1.09
CA HIS A 78 12.06 -10.70 0.47
C HIS A 78 12.01 -10.38 -1.03
N ASN A 79 10.96 -10.81 -1.73
CA ASN A 79 10.75 -10.51 -3.15
C ASN A 79 10.18 -9.10 -3.39
N ASN A 80 9.93 -8.32 -2.34
CA ASN A 80 9.32 -7.01 -2.45
C ASN A 80 10.38 -5.92 -2.48
N ILE A 81 10.39 -5.11 -3.56
CA ILE A 81 11.37 -4.05 -3.82
C ILE A 81 11.49 -3.00 -2.73
N TYR A 82 10.50 -2.89 -1.85
CA TYR A 82 10.53 -1.93 -0.76
C TYR A 82 11.39 -2.40 0.41
N PHE A 83 11.62 -3.70 0.60
CA PHE A 83 12.26 -4.21 1.82
C PHE A 83 13.68 -4.73 1.57
N THR A 84 14.58 -4.41 2.49
CA THR A 84 15.90 -5.03 2.60
C THR A 84 15.85 -6.30 3.46
N ASP A 85 16.81 -7.20 3.30
CA ASP A 85 16.88 -8.44 4.09
C ASP A 85 16.87 -8.20 5.60
N ALA A 86 17.53 -7.13 6.06
CA ALA A 86 17.53 -6.74 7.46
C ALA A 86 16.12 -6.33 7.95
N GLU A 87 15.37 -5.60 7.12
CA GLU A 87 13.99 -5.21 7.42
C GLU A 87 13.06 -6.41 7.41
N VAL A 88 13.19 -7.31 6.44
CA VAL A 88 12.41 -8.55 6.38
C VAL A 88 12.62 -9.37 7.65
N LYS A 89 13.87 -9.57 8.08
CA LYS A 89 14.18 -10.31 9.31
C LYS A 89 13.52 -9.66 10.54
N LYS A 90 13.57 -8.34 10.65
CA LYS A 90 12.94 -7.60 11.75
C LYS A 90 11.42 -7.78 11.75
N ILE A 91 10.77 -7.67 10.59
CA ILE A 91 9.31 -7.82 10.46
C ILE A 91 8.88 -9.25 10.82
N ILE A 92 9.60 -10.27 10.35
CA ILE A 92 9.30 -11.67 10.68
C ILE A 92 9.48 -11.92 12.17
N GLN A 93 10.50 -11.33 12.80
CA GLN A 93 10.69 -11.43 14.24
C GLN A 93 9.55 -10.76 15.03
N GLU A 94 9.06 -9.60 14.59
CA GLU A 94 7.87 -8.96 15.17
C GLU A 94 6.61 -9.84 15.03
N LEU A 95 6.39 -10.43 13.86
CA LEU A 95 5.25 -11.30 13.60
C LEU A 95 5.32 -12.63 14.37
N ALA A 96 6.52 -13.16 14.60
CA ALA A 96 6.71 -14.38 15.39
C ALA A 96 6.37 -14.19 16.88
N LEU A 97 6.54 -12.96 17.40
CA LEU A 97 6.23 -12.59 18.78
C LEU A 97 4.75 -12.24 19.02
N MET A 98 3.97 -12.02 17.95
CA MET A 98 2.52 -11.81 18.02
C MET A 98 1.78 -13.12 18.30
#